data_AF-A0A7Y2FR81-F1
#
_entry.id   AF-A0A7Y2FR81-F1
#
_cell.length_a   1.000
_cell.length_b   1.000
_cell.length_c   1.000
_cell.angle_alpha   90.00
_cell.angle_beta   90.00
_cell.angle_gamma   90.00
#
_symmetry.space_group_name_H-M   'P 1'
#
loop_
_entity.id
_entity.type
_entity.pdbx_description
1 polymer ?
#
loop_
_entity_poly.entity_id
_entity_poly.type
_entity_poly.pdbx_seq_one_letter_code
_entity_poly.pdbx_strand_id
1 'polypeptide(L)'
;MALTLIAAVLVGAAAPFVRAWIWGVPFGLLSIATVLRSFLGSLLTTLVIGVVAFFALRATTIDPAEISRLAASIGGLVAVLLLIVSARRLRDVRGLSILCQRLQEDDARSQAATALDRLLARQRRRDEQRHVALVLMATGPLTQAGMWAKAREQLQGLDEIPLSEPQAVLRDQALATCELQFDDPEAAQRAIDRIRRPTEDSIEVWLVAMEALLMAVRGESEKALAHLGGQNTDDNPSLRASHRLVHAHILAKRGRTEDALEELRLLQREAGSAGLERVVLPRGPASPLAERLLNETDQSD
;
A
#
# COMPACT_ATOMS: atom_id res chain seq x y z
N MET A 1 41.99 3.55 -18.32
CA MET A 1 40.93 2.53 -18.44
C MET A 1 40.77 1.65 -17.22
N ALA A 2 41.81 0.98 -16.71
CA ALA A 2 41.71 0.15 -15.50
C ALA A 2 41.14 0.90 -14.27
N LEU A 3 41.63 2.12 -14.00
CA LEU A 3 41.13 2.96 -12.89
C LEU A 3 39.64 3.33 -13.03
N THR A 4 39.18 3.57 -14.26
CA THR A 4 37.76 3.86 -14.54
C THR A 4 36.89 2.63 -14.27
N LEU A 5 37.35 1.43 -14.63
CA LEU A 5 36.65 0.19 -14.34
C LEU A 5 36.57 -0.07 -12.83
N ILE A 6 37.69 0.14 -12.10
CA ILE A 6 37.72 0.01 -10.64
C ILE A 6 36.71 0.98 -10.01
N ALA A 7 36.73 2.26 -10.39
CA ALA A 7 35.78 3.24 -9.89
C ALA A 7 34.33 2.82 -10.18
N ALA A 8 34.03 2.31 -11.38
CA ALA A 8 32.70 1.86 -11.74
C ALA A 8 32.21 0.66 -10.91
N VAL A 9 33.09 -0.32 -10.65
CA VAL A 9 32.76 -1.47 -9.79
C VAL A 9 32.50 -1.02 -8.36
N LEU A 10 33.33 -0.12 -7.81
CA LEU A 10 33.14 0.42 -6.46
C LEU A 10 31.83 1.20 -6.32
N VAL A 11 31.54 2.10 -7.27
CA VAL A 11 30.28 2.87 -7.26
C VAL A 11 29.08 1.95 -7.46
N GLY A 12 29.17 0.97 -8.37
CA GLY A 12 28.14 -0.04 -8.56
C GLY A 12 27.85 -0.83 -7.29
N ALA A 13 28.90 -1.33 -6.61
CA ALA A 13 28.78 -2.13 -5.39
C ALA A 13 28.19 -1.32 -4.21
N ALA A 14 28.55 -0.05 -4.08
CA ALA A 14 28.01 0.84 -3.04
C ALA A 14 26.56 1.28 -3.31
N ALA A 15 26.14 1.34 -4.58
CA ALA A 15 24.84 1.87 -4.98
C ALA A 15 23.61 1.29 -4.25
N PRO A 16 23.43 -0.04 -4.13
CA PRO A 16 22.25 -0.59 -3.47
C PRO A 16 22.22 -0.26 -1.96
N PHE A 17 23.36 -0.19 -1.29
CA PHE A 17 23.45 0.22 0.13
C PHE A 17 23.07 1.69 0.30
N VAL A 18 23.61 2.56 -0.56
CA VAL A 18 23.27 4.00 -0.55
C VAL A 18 21.78 4.20 -0.79
N ARG A 19 21.17 3.46 -1.72
CA ARG A 19 19.72 3.53 -1.97
C ARG A 19 18.89 3.01 -0.80
N ALA A 20 19.23 1.84 -0.26
CA ALA A 20 18.56 1.27 0.92
C ALA A 20 18.54 2.29 2.07
N TRP A 21 19.69 2.89 2.35
CA TRP A 21 19.84 3.90 3.40
C TRP A 21 19.01 5.16 3.12
N ILE A 22 19.07 5.71 1.90
CA ILE A 22 18.31 6.91 1.51
C ILE A 22 16.80 6.66 1.59
N TRP A 23 16.33 5.49 1.19
CA TRP A 23 14.93 5.09 1.22
C TRP A 23 14.46 4.71 2.64
N GLY A 24 15.38 4.50 3.59
CA GLY A 24 15.05 4.06 4.94
C GLY A 24 14.60 2.59 5.01
N VAL A 25 14.97 1.78 4.02
CA VAL A 25 14.63 0.36 3.93
C VAL A 25 15.85 -0.48 4.35
N PRO A 26 15.71 -1.45 5.26
CA PRO A 26 16.77 -2.41 5.57
C PRO A 26 17.25 -3.12 4.29
N PHE A 27 18.57 -3.24 4.11
CA PHE A 27 19.14 -3.84 2.90
C PHE A 27 18.61 -5.26 2.63
N GLY A 28 18.41 -6.06 3.68
CA GLY A 28 17.86 -7.42 3.58
C GLY A 28 16.44 -7.49 2.99
N LEU A 29 15.70 -6.38 2.99
CA LEU A 29 14.37 -6.31 2.39
C LEU A 29 14.40 -5.97 0.89
N LEU A 30 15.55 -5.56 0.33
CA LEU A 30 15.65 -5.28 -1.10
C LEU A 30 15.60 -6.59 -1.89
N SER A 31 14.78 -6.63 -2.95
CA SER A 31 14.79 -7.77 -3.87
C SER A 31 16.10 -7.84 -4.65
N ILE A 32 16.53 -9.06 -5.02
CA ILE A 32 17.72 -9.30 -5.83
C ILE A 32 17.67 -8.47 -7.12
N ALA A 33 16.50 -8.40 -7.77
CA ALA A 33 16.28 -7.59 -8.95
C ALA A 33 16.56 -6.08 -8.71
N THR A 34 16.17 -5.55 -7.54
CA THR A 34 16.43 -4.15 -7.17
C THR A 34 17.91 -3.90 -6.91
N VAL A 35 18.58 -4.83 -6.20
CA VAL A 35 20.03 -4.77 -5.95
C VAL A 35 20.79 -4.79 -7.27
N LEU A 36 20.48 -5.75 -8.15
CA LEU A 36 21.14 -5.91 -9.45
C LEU A 36 20.92 -4.70 -10.36
N ARG A 37 19.67 -4.20 -10.44
CA ARG A 37 19.36 -3.00 -11.23
C ARG A 37 20.11 -1.77 -10.71
N SER A 38 20.24 -1.63 -9.40
CA SER A 38 21.01 -0.54 -8.80
C SER A 38 22.50 -0.66 -9.11
N PHE A 39 23.06 -1.86 -8.97
CA PHE A 39 24.46 -2.15 -9.28
C PHE A 39 24.78 -1.85 -10.75
N LEU A 40 24.05 -2.48 -11.67
CA LEU A 40 24.28 -2.34 -13.12
C LEU A 40 24.08 -0.90 -13.59
N GLY A 41 23.01 -0.22 -13.13
CA GLY A 41 22.73 1.16 -13.53
C GLY A 41 23.85 2.13 -13.14
N SER A 42 24.34 2.03 -11.90
CA SER A 42 25.42 2.88 -11.39
C SER A 42 26.77 2.53 -11.99
N LEU A 43 27.06 1.24 -12.20
CA LEU A 43 28.27 0.78 -12.87
C LEU A 43 28.34 1.31 -14.31
N LEU A 44 27.28 1.12 -15.09
CA LEU A 44 27.22 1.57 -16.49
C LEU A 44 27.33 3.09 -16.60
N THR A 45 26.66 3.84 -15.72
CA THR A 45 26.74 5.30 -15.70
C THR A 45 28.16 5.77 -15.41
N THR A 46 28.83 5.16 -14.43
CA THR A 46 30.22 5.49 -14.10
C THR A 46 31.17 5.19 -15.26
N LEU A 47 31.00 4.04 -15.93
CA LEU A 47 31.79 3.67 -17.10
C LEU A 47 31.60 4.65 -18.26
N VAL A 48 30.36 4.96 -18.63
CA VAL A 48 30.05 5.84 -19.76
C VAL A 48 30.62 7.24 -19.52
N ILE A 49 30.37 7.83 -18.34
CA ILE A 49 30.89 9.17 -18.01
C ILE A 49 32.42 9.16 -17.97
N GLY A 50 33.02 8.13 -17.36
CA GLY A 50 34.47 8.01 -17.28
C GLY A 50 35.14 7.85 -18.65
N VAL A 51 34.52 7.10 -19.58
CA VAL A 51 35.01 6.95 -20.96
C VAL A 51 34.90 8.27 -21.73
N VAL A 52 33.76 8.95 -21.63
CA VAL A 52 33.58 10.27 -22.26
C VAL A 52 34.59 11.28 -21.72
N ALA A 53 34.79 11.32 -20.39
CA ALA A 53 35.80 12.17 -19.77
C ALA A 53 37.22 11.83 -20.23
N PHE A 54 37.55 10.54 -20.36
CA PHE A 54 38.85 10.10 -20.87
C PHE A 54 39.13 10.62 -22.28
N PHE A 55 38.17 10.49 -23.20
CA PHE A 55 38.33 10.99 -24.57
C PHE A 55 38.38 12.52 -24.64
N ALA A 56 37.57 13.22 -23.84
CA ALA A 56 37.59 14.68 -23.76
C ALA A 56 38.94 15.19 -23.23
N LEU A 57 39.47 14.60 -22.16
CA LEU A 57 40.77 14.96 -21.59
C LEU A 57 41.93 14.67 -22.54
N ARG A 58 41.83 13.64 -23.38
CA ARG A 58 42.85 13.34 -24.41
C ARG A 58 42.97 14.41 -25.50
N ALA A 59 41.94 15.24 -25.69
CA ALA A 59 41.99 16.37 -26.60
C ALA A 59 42.65 17.63 -25.99
N THR A 60 43.16 17.54 -24.75
CA THR A 60 43.80 18.65 -24.02
C THR A 60 45.31 18.45 -23.89
N THR A 61 46.01 19.42 -23.30
CA THR A 61 47.47 19.39 -23.08
C THR A 61 47.90 18.66 -21.80
N ILE A 62 46.99 17.94 -21.14
CA ILE A 62 47.25 17.23 -19.88
C ILE A 62 48.16 16.01 -20.12
N ASP A 63 49.05 15.71 -19.16
CA ASP A 63 49.93 14.54 -19.19
C ASP A 63 49.12 13.23 -19.33
N PRO A 64 49.40 12.38 -20.34
CA PRO A 64 48.80 11.06 -20.49
C PRO A 64 48.72 10.20 -19.22
N ALA A 65 49.68 10.31 -18.31
CA ALA A 65 49.69 9.58 -17.05
C ALA A 65 48.54 10.02 -16.11
N GLU A 66 48.17 11.31 -16.13
CA GLU A 66 47.14 11.90 -15.27
C GLU A 66 45.72 11.73 -15.82
N ILE A 67 45.58 11.68 -17.15
CA ILE A 67 44.28 11.55 -17.84
C ILE A 67 43.47 10.38 -17.27
N SER A 68 44.12 9.24 -17.02
CA SER A 68 43.43 8.05 -16.52
C SER A 68 42.87 8.21 -15.11
N ARG A 69 43.57 8.92 -14.23
CA ARG A 69 43.14 9.20 -12.85
C ARG A 69 42.03 10.24 -12.85
N LEU A 70 42.20 11.33 -13.61
CA LEU A 70 41.21 12.39 -13.74
C LEU A 70 39.89 11.86 -14.31
N ALA A 71 39.94 11.10 -15.40
CA ALA A 71 38.75 10.49 -15.99
C ALA A 71 38.01 9.55 -15.01
N ALA A 72 38.74 8.74 -14.24
CA ALA A 72 38.15 7.90 -13.20
C ALA A 72 37.50 8.72 -12.07
N SER A 73 38.17 9.79 -11.62
CA SER A 73 37.65 10.67 -10.56
C SER A 73 36.40 11.44 -11.00
N ILE A 74 36.37 11.99 -12.22
CA ILE A 74 35.23 12.69 -12.80
C ILE A 74 34.07 11.71 -12.97
N GLY A 75 34.32 10.55 -13.59
CA GLY A 75 33.32 9.50 -13.78
C GLY A 75 32.70 9.05 -12.46
N GLY A 76 33.53 8.76 -11.46
CA GLY A 76 33.08 8.35 -10.13
C GLY A 76 32.27 9.44 -9.41
N LEU A 77 32.78 10.69 -9.36
CA LEU A 77 32.12 11.79 -8.66
C LEU A 77 30.75 12.11 -9.26
N VAL A 78 30.68 12.24 -10.59
CA VAL A 78 29.42 12.54 -11.26
C VAL A 78 28.43 11.38 -11.09
N ALA A 79 28.89 10.13 -11.20
CA ALA A 79 28.01 8.97 -11.00
C ALA A 79 27.47 8.87 -9.56
N VAL A 80 28.29 9.17 -8.54
CA VAL A 80 27.85 9.23 -7.14
C VAL A 80 26.83 10.35 -6.94
N LEU A 81 27.06 11.53 -7.51
CA LEU A 81 26.12 12.64 -7.42
C LEU A 81 24.77 12.30 -8.08
N LEU A 82 24.80 11.72 -9.28
CA LEU A 82 23.60 11.25 -9.98
C LEU A 82 22.89 10.13 -9.20
N LEU A 83 23.64 9.21 -8.58
CA LEU A 83 23.08 8.19 -7.70
C LEU A 83 22.34 8.82 -6.51
N ILE A 84 22.95 9.80 -5.83
CA ILE A 84 22.33 10.46 -4.68
C ILE A 84 21.08 11.23 -5.11
N VAL A 85 21.16 12.01 -6.20
CA VAL A 85 20.03 12.78 -6.72
C VAL A 85 18.88 11.86 -7.14
N SER A 86 19.18 10.80 -7.90
CA SER A 86 18.18 9.83 -8.35
C SER A 86 17.58 9.02 -7.21
N ALA A 87 18.36 8.70 -6.17
CA ALA A 87 17.88 8.00 -4.98
C ALA A 87 17.00 8.89 -4.11
N ARG A 88 17.29 10.19 -4.02
CA ARG A 88 16.49 11.17 -3.28
C ARG A 88 15.15 11.44 -3.95
N ARG A 89 15.10 11.44 -5.28
CA ARG A 89 13.86 11.62 -6.03
C ARG A 89 12.89 10.48 -5.72
N LEU A 90 11.70 10.82 -5.21
CA LEU A 90 10.65 9.87 -4.80
C LEU A 90 11.11 8.83 -3.76
N ARG A 91 12.13 9.15 -2.95
CA ARG A 91 12.69 8.20 -1.96
C ARG A 91 11.64 7.59 -1.04
N ASP A 92 10.68 8.39 -0.59
CA ASP A 92 9.71 7.97 0.41
C ASP A 92 8.64 7.09 -0.21
N VAL A 93 8.23 7.38 -1.46
CA VAL A 93 7.28 6.55 -2.22
C VAL A 93 7.92 5.21 -2.58
N ARG A 94 9.20 5.21 -3.00
CA ARG A 94 9.93 3.96 -3.27
C ARG A 94 10.16 3.13 -2.01
N GLY A 95 10.55 3.78 -0.92
CA GLY A 95 10.68 3.14 0.39
C GLY A 95 9.37 2.50 0.82
N LEU A 96 8.27 3.28 0.78
CA LEU A 96 6.93 2.79 1.09
C LEU A 96 6.53 1.60 0.22
N SER A 97 6.70 1.70 -1.11
CA SER A 97 6.33 0.62 -2.04
C SER A 97 7.06 -0.69 -1.73
N ILE A 98 8.37 -0.65 -1.44
CA ILE A 98 9.14 -1.85 -1.07
C ILE A 98 8.65 -2.41 0.27
N LEU A 99 8.44 -1.54 1.27
CA LEU A 99 7.97 -1.98 2.59
C LEU A 99 6.57 -2.60 2.49
N CYS A 100 5.64 -1.98 1.76
CA CYS A 100 4.30 -2.49 1.54
C CYS A 100 4.28 -3.85 0.84
N GLN A 101 5.19 -4.07 -0.12
CA GLN A 101 5.35 -5.38 -0.74
C GLN A 101 5.81 -6.42 0.29
N ARG A 102 6.80 -6.07 1.13
CA ARG A 102 7.34 -6.98 2.15
C ARG A 102 6.41 -7.21 3.35
N LEU A 103 5.40 -6.37 3.56
CA LEU A 103 4.36 -6.63 4.54
C LEU A 103 3.53 -7.88 4.19
N GLN A 104 3.45 -8.23 2.91
CA GLN A 104 2.72 -9.43 2.45
C GLN A 104 3.53 -10.72 2.63
N GLU A 105 4.79 -10.64 3.05
CA GLU A 105 5.68 -11.78 3.26
C GLU A 105 5.84 -12.05 4.76
N ASP A 106 5.43 -13.22 5.24
CA ASP A 106 5.34 -13.54 6.68
C ASP A 106 6.67 -13.41 7.42
N ASP A 107 7.76 -13.85 6.80
CA ASP A 107 9.13 -13.79 7.35
C ASP A 107 9.68 -12.36 7.43
N ALA A 108 9.27 -11.49 6.50
CA ALA A 108 9.73 -10.10 6.43
C ALA A 108 8.79 -9.10 7.12
N ARG A 109 7.53 -9.49 7.40
CA ARG A 109 6.45 -8.59 7.83
C ARG A 109 6.82 -7.75 9.06
N SER A 110 7.37 -8.36 10.10
CA SER A 110 7.73 -7.66 11.35
C SER A 110 8.81 -6.59 11.13
N GLN A 111 9.83 -6.92 10.33
CA GLN A 111 10.92 -6.02 9.97
C GLN A 111 10.41 -4.88 9.08
N ALA A 112 9.56 -5.19 8.09
CA ALA A 112 8.95 -4.22 7.20
C ALA A 112 8.04 -3.24 7.97
N ALA A 113 7.22 -3.76 8.88
CA ALA A 113 6.35 -2.96 9.74
C ALA A 113 7.14 -1.98 10.62
N THR A 114 8.24 -2.43 11.22
CA THR A 114 9.11 -1.57 12.04
C THR A 114 9.79 -0.50 11.20
N ALA A 115 10.24 -0.84 9.99
CA ALA A 115 10.85 0.12 9.07
C ALA A 115 9.83 1.15 8.57
N LEU A 116 8.58 0.73 8.35
CA LEU A 116 7.48 1.61 7.99
C LEU A 116 7.21 2.66 9.08
N ASP A 117 7.18 2.26 10.35
CA ASP A 117 7.00 3.22 11.47
C ASP A 117 8.09 4.27 11.50
N ARG A 118 9.35 3.85 11.32
CA ARG A 118 10.49 4.79 11.27
C ARG A 118 10.37 5.73 10.08
N LEU A 119 9.88 5.27 8.94
CA LEU A 119 9.67 6.10 7.76
C LEU A 119 8.56 7.12 8.03
N LEU A 120 7.41 6.69 8.53
CA LEU A 120 6.27 7.56 8.83
C LEU A 120 6.61 8.58 9.94
N ALA A 121 7.23 8.14 11.04
CA ALA A 121 7.65 9.03 12.12
C ALA A 121 8.68 10.08 11.67
N ARG A 122 9.60 9.71 10.77
CA ARG A 122 10.56 10.64 10.17
C ARG A 122 9.86 11.68 9.31
N GLN A 123 8.82 11.29 8.56
CA GLN A 123 8.08 12.21 7.70
C GLN A 123 7.15 13.11 8.49
N ARG A 124 6.50 12.60 9.56
CA ARG A 124 5.69 13.41 10.48
C ARG A 124 6.47 14.62 11.02
N ARG A 125 7.76 14.46 11.30
CA ARG A 125 8.64 15.56 11.78
C ARG A 125 9.15 16.52 10.70
N ARG A 126 9.06 16.14 9.42
CA ARG A 126 9.68 16.88 8.31
C ARG A 126 8.66 17.59 7.42
N ASP A 127 7.57 16.91 7.14
CA ASP A 127 6.55 17.32 6.16
C ASP A 127 5.25 16.59 6.49
N GLU A 128 4.34 17.27 7.18
CA GLU A 128 3.06 16.72 7.63
C GLU A 128 2.17 16.27 6.47
N GLN A 129 2.12 17.04 5.38
CA GLN A 129 1.31 16.69 4.21
C GLN A 129 1.83 15.44 3.52
N ARG A 130 3.15 15.29 3.45
CA ARG A 130 3.77 14.06 2.95
C ARG A 130 3.54 12.89 3.89
N HIS A 131 3.53 13.11 5.21
CA HIS A 131 3.18 12.08 6.17
C HIS A 131 1.74 11.58 5.97
N VAL A 132 0.77 12.48 5.84
CA VAL A 132 -0.63 12.16 5.52
C VAL A 132 -0.73 11.28 4.28
N ALA A 133 -0.10 11.71 3.17
CA ALA A 133 -0.13 10.97 1.92
C ALA A 133 0.44 9.55 2.07
N LEU A 134 1.55 9.39 2.80
CA LEU A 134 2.16 8.09 3.03
C LEU A 134 1.32 7.19 3.93
N VAL A 135 0.65 7.73 4.95
CA VAL A 135 -0.29 6.97 5.79
C VAL A 135 -1.44 6.45 4.94
N LEU A 136 -2.11 7.32 4.18
CA LEU A 136 -3.24 6.92 3.32
C LEU A 136 -2.82 5.87 2.27
N MET A 137 -1.62 5.99 1.69
CA MET A 137 -1.08 4.99 0.76
C MET A 137 -0.69 3.67 1.45
N ALA A 138 -0.30 3.69 2.73
CA ALA A 138 0.07 2.51 3.48
C ALA A 138 -1.13 1.70 3.99
N THR A 139 -2.30 2.34 4.13
CA THR A 139 -3.50 1.72 4.69
C THR A 139 -3.90 0.44 3.96
N GLY A 140 -4.04 0.46 2.64
CA GLY A 140 -4.43 -0.72 1.85
C GLY A 140 -3.49 -1.91 2.06
N PRO A 141 -2.17 -1.74 1.88
CA PRO A 141 -1.19 -2.80 2.16
C PRO A 141 -1.20 -3.30 3.61
N LEU A 142 -1.42 -2.42 4.60
CA LEU A 142 -1.53 -2.82 6.00
C LEU A 142 -2.75 -3.71 6.24
N THR A 143 -3.92 -3.32 5.70
CA THR A 143 -5.16 -4.10 5.87
C THR A 143 -5.09 -5.43 5.10
N GLN A 144 -4.48 -5.44 3.91
CA GLN A 144 -4.20 -6.68 3.15
C GLN A 144 -3.29 -7.65 3.90
N ALA A 145 -2.31 -7.14 4.66
CA ALA A 145 -1.43 -7.95 5.50
C ALA A 145 -2.07 -8.35 6.85
N GLY A 146 -3.36 -8.09 7.06
CA GLY A 146 -4.07 -8.35 8.32
C GLY A 146 -3.68 -7.41 9.46
N MET A 147 -2.91 -6.35 9.20
CA MET A 147 -2.40 -5.40 10.21
C MET A 147 -3.41 -4.28 10.51
N TRP A 148 -4.66 -4.65 10.75
CA TRP A 148 -5.79 -3.74 10.94
C TRP A 148 -5.60 -2.75 12.09
N ALA A 149 -5.05 -3.21 13.22
CA ALA A 149 -4.82 -2.35 14.39
C ALA A 149 -3.84 -1.23 14.07
N LYS A 150 -2.80 -1.55 13.30
CA LYS A 150 -1.80 -0.60 12.86
C LYS A 150 -2.35 0.40 11.84
N ALA A 151 -3.14 -0.08 10.86
CA ALA A 151 -3.82 0.81 9.93
C ALA A 151 -4.72 1.81 10.66
N ARG A 152 -5.53 1.33 11.61
CA ARG A 152 -6.39 2.15 12.45
C ARG A 152 -5.61 3.19 13.26
N GLU A 153 -4.55 2.79 13.97
CA GLU A 153 -3.70 3.69 14.75
C GLU A 153 -3.11 4.82 13.89
N GLN A 154 -2.58 4.47 12.71
CA GLN A 154 -1.99 5.48 11.81
C GLN A 154 -3.03 6.45 11.28
N LEU A 155 -4.24 5.98 10.93
CA LEU A 155 -5.34 6.81 10.44
C LEU A 155 -5.86 7.75 11.54
N GLN A 156 -6.05 7.24 12.77
CA GLN A 156 -6.45 8.06 13.92
C GLN A 156 -5.38 9.09 14.28
N GLY A 157 -4.10 8.76 14.09
CA GLY A 157 -3.00 9.70 14.26
C GLY A 157 -3.02 10.91 13.32
N LEU A 158 -3.88 10.91 12.30
CA LEU A 158 -4.08 12.04 11.40
C LEU A 158 -5.10 13.08 11.92
N ASP A 159 -5.83 12.81 13.01
CA ASP A 159 -6.89 13.70 13.52
C ASP A 159 -6.37 15.07 13.99
N GLU A 160 -5.09 15.14 14.37
CA GLU A 160 -4.43 16.37 14.79
C GLU A 160 -3.87 17.18 13.60
N ILE A 161 -3.91 16.64 12.39
CA ILE A 161 -3.28 17.24 11.20
C ILE A 161 -4.37 17.84 10.30
N PRO A 162 -4.22 19.09 9.81
CA PRO A 162 -5.16 19.66 8.85
C PRO A 162 -5.12 18.88 7.53
N LEU A 163 -6.23 18.21 7.22
CA LEU A 163 -6.41 17.45 5.98
C LEU A 163 -7.11 18.30 4.93
N SER A 164 -6.72 18.12 3.66
CA SER A 164 -7.55 18.56 2.55
C SER A 164 -8.85 17.74 2.50
N GLU A 165 -9.88 18.27 1.87
CA GLU A 165 -11.18 17.58 1.76
C GLU A 165 -11.04 16.17 1.15
N PRO A 166 -10.32 15.93 0.04
CA PRO A 166 -10.09 14.57 -0.47
C PRO A 166 -9.34 13.66 0.52
N GLN A 167 -8.36 14.19 1.26
CA GLN A 167 -7.63 13.41 2.26
C GLN A 167 -8.52 13.02 3.43
N ALA A 168 -9.39 13.91 3.90
CA ALA A 168 -10.35 13.64 4.96
C ALA A 168 -11.33 12.54 4.56
N VAL A 169 -11.87 12.61 3.34
CA VAL A 169 -12.77 11.58 2.78
C VAL A 169 -12.06 10.21 2.75
N LEU A 170 -10.86 10.13 2.19
CA LEU A 170 -10.10 8.88 2.12
C LEU A 170 -9.74 8.33 3.50
N ARG A 171 -9.37 9.20 4.45
CA ARG A 171 -9.12 8.78 5.84
C ARG A 171 -10.37 8.19 6.46
N ASP A 172 -11.50 8.89 6.38
CA ASP A 172 -12.75 8.48 7.03
C ASP A 172 -13.36 7.23 6.38
N GLN A 173 -13.24 7.07 5.06
CA GLN A 173 -13.57 5.83 4.35
C GLN A 173 -12.75 4.64 4.86
N ALA A 174 -11.44 4.83 4.98
CA ALA A 174 -10.53 3.81 5.48
C ALA A 174 -10.77 3.48 6.95
N LEU A 175 -11.03 4.49 7.79
CA LEU A 175 -11.37 4.30 9.20
C LEU A 175 -12.66 3.51 9.34
N ALA A 176 -13.72 3.88 8.63
CA ALA A 176 -14.98 3.14 8.67
C ALA A 176 -14.78 1.65 8.33
N THR A 177 -13.97 1.35 7.31
CA THR A 177 -13.61 -0.03 6.96
C THR A 177 -12.85 -0.73 8.09
N CYS A 178 -11.90 -0.06 8.75
CA CYS A 178 -11.18 -0.64 9.88
C CYS A 178 -12.11 -0.89 11.07
N GLU A 179 -13.00 0.04 11.41
CA GLU A 179 -13.91 -0.09 12.55
C GLU A 179 -14.90 -1.24 12.37
N LEU A 180 -15.38 -1.49 11.14
CA LEU A 180 -16.17 -2.66 10.79
C LEU A 180 -15.41 -3.98 11.07
N GLN A 181 -14.11 -4.03 10.75
CA GLN A 181 -13.26 -5.19 11.05
C GLN A 181 -13.06 -5.41 12.56
N PHE A 182 -13.20 -4.36 13.38
CA PHE A 182 -13.15 -4.44 14.84
C PHE A 182 -14.51 -4.70 15.49
N ASP A 183 -15.53 -5.05 14.71
CA ASP A 183 -16.91 -5.25 15.19
C ASP A 183 -17.50 -4.01 15.88
N ASP A 184 -17.10 -2.81 15.43
CA ASP A 184 -17.59 -1.52 15.95
C ASP A 184 -18.42 -0.78 14.87
N PRO A 185 -19.67 -1.21 14.62
CA PRO A 185 -20.53 -0.59 13.61
C PRO A 185 -20.94 0.85 13.97
N GLU A 186 -20.83 1.25 15.24
CA GLU A 186 -21.11 2.62 15.65
C GLU A 186 -19.94 3.55 15.32
N ALA A 187 -18.69 3.12 15.57
CA ALA A 187 -17.51 3.87 15.16
C ALA A 187 -17.41 3.96 13.63
N ALA A 188 -17.78 2.89 12.93
CA ALA A 188 -17.89 2.91 11.48
C ALA A 188 -18.91 3.95 10.99
N GLN A 189 -20.10 3.99 11.58
CA GLN A 189 -21.11 5.01 11.26
C GLN A 189 -20.58 6.43 11.52
N ARG A 190 -19.96 6.67 12.68
CA ARG A 190 -19.38 7.98 13.01
C ARG A 190 -18.31 8.41 12.01
N ALA A 191 -17.55 7.48 11.45
CA ALA A 191 -16.58 7.79 10.40
C ALA A 191 -17.27 8.14 9.07
N ILE A 192 -18.30 7.38 8.68
CA ILE A 192 -19.12 7.68 7.50
C ILE A 192 -19.78 9.07 7.62
N ASP A 193 -20.34 9.40 8.79
CA ASP A 193 -21.03 10.68 9.02
C ASP A 193 -20.10 11.91 8.92
N ARG A 194 -18.78 11.72 9.09
CA ARG A 194 -17.78 12.80 8.89
C ARG A 194 -17.49 13.07 7.42
N ILE A 195 -17.83 12.15 6.53
CA ILE A 195 -17.58 12.30 5.09
C ILE A 195 -18.55 13.33 4.53
N ARG A 196 -17.99 14.45 4.09
CA ARG A 196 -18.78 15.52 3.47
C ARG A 196 -19.30 15.07 2.11
N ARG A 197 -20.60 15.29 1.89
CA ARG A 197 -21.30 14.97 0.64
C ARG A 197 -21.71 16.27 -0.09
N PRO A 198 -21.80 16.27 -1.43
CA PRO A 198 -21.44 15.15 -2.31
C PRO A 198 -19.92 14.94 -2.41
N THR A 199 -19.51 13.69 -2.62
CA THR A 199 -18.12 13.30 -2.92
C THR A 199 -18.00 12.68 -4.32
N GLU A 200 -16.82 12.13 -4.66
CA GLU A 200 -16.61 11.44 -5.94
C GLU A 200 -17.62 10.28 -6.10
N ASP A 201 -18.17 10.11 -7.31
CA ASP A 201 -19.20 9.10 -7.60
C ASP A 201 -18.84 7.69 -7.12
N SER A 202 -17.57 7.31 -7.29
CA SER A 202 -17.04 6.01 -6.84
C SER A 202 -17.12 5.82 -5.32
N ILE A 203 -16.92 6.91 -4.57
CA ILE A 203 -16.99 6.94 -3.11
C ILE A 203 -18.46 7.01 -2.66
N GLU A 204 -19.32 7.74 -3.38
CA GLU A 204 -20.77 7.77 -3.08
C GLU A 204 -21.41 6.39 -3.18
N VAL A 205 -21.07 5.62 -4.22
CA VAL A 205 -21.53 4.22 -4.36
C VAL A 205 -21.02 3.36 -3.20
N TRP A 206 -19.76 3.54 -2.81
CA TRP A 206 -19.20 2.84 -1.65
C TRP A 206 -19.92 3.23 -0.34
N LEU A 207 -20.24 4.51 -0.13
CA LEU A 207 -20.95 5.00 1.06
C LEU A 207 -22.33 4.35 1.18
N VAL A 208 -23.08 4.32 0.08
CA VAL A 208 -24.40 3.67 0.04
C VAL A 208 -24.32 2.20 0.43
N ALA A 209 -23.33 1.47 -0.11
CA ALA A 209 -23.13 0.07 0.23
C ALA A 209 -22.77 -0.13 1.72
N MET A 210 -21.91 0.72 2.30
CA MET A 210 -21.53 0.61 3.71
C MET A 210 -22.64 1.02 4.68
N GLU A 211 -23.41 2.07 4.36
CA GLU A 211 -24.59 2.46 5.12
C GLU A 211 -25.64 1.33 5.10
N ALA A 212 -25.90 0.72 3.93
CA ALA A 212 -26.79 -0.43 3.81
C ALA A 212 -26.25 -1.65 4.58
N LEU A 213 -24.94 -1.86 4.60
CA LEU A 213 -24.31 -2.91 5.41
C LEU A 213 -24.60 -2.70 6.90
N LEU A 214 -24.38 -1.50 7.41
CA LEU A 214 -24.65 -1.17 8.82
C LEU A 214 -26.12 -1.40 9.19
N MET A 215 -27.05 -1.05 8.30
CA MET A 215 -28.48 -1.36 8.47
C MET A 215 -28.74 -2.88 8.47
N ALA A 216 -28.16 -3.63 7.53
CA ALA A 216 -28.36 -5.07 7.41
C ALA A 216 -27.81 -5.84 8.60
N VAL A 217 -26.64 -5.44 9.12
CA VAL A 217 -26.00 -6.00 10.31
C VAL A 217 -26.87 -5.80 11.56
N ARG A 218 -27.51 -4.63 11.68
CA ARG A 218 -28.51 -4.34 12.74
C ARG A 218 -29.83 -5.11 12.55
N GLY A 219 -29.98 -5.87 11.46
CA GLY A 219 -31.18 -6.63 11.14
C GLY A 219 -32.29 -5.81 10.48
N GLU A 220 -32.01 -4.58 10.05
CA GLU A 220 -32.95 -3.67 9.39
C GLU A 220 -33.04 -3.97 7.88
N SER A 221 -33.38 -5.22 7.53
CA SER A 221 -33.23 -5.77 6.18
C SER A 221 -34.04 -5.05 5.10
N GLU A 222 -35.24 -4.54 5.40
CA GLU A 222 -36.04 -3.75 4.45
C GLU A 222 -35.42 -2.37 4.17
N LYS A 223 -34.92 -1.70 5.22
CA LYS A 223 -34.28 -0.40 5.05
C LYS A 223 -32.96 -0.54 4.29
N ALA A 224 -32.16 -1.55 4.64
CA ALA A 224 -30.91 -1.85 3.94
C ALA A 224 -31.15 -2.09 2.43
N LEU A 225 -32.17 -2.89 2.09
CA LEU A 225 -32.50 -3.18 0.69
C LEU A 225 -32.96 -1.93 -0.07
N ALA A 226 -33.83 -1.12 0.56
CA ALA A 226 -34.32 0.13 -0.03
C ALA A 226 -33.18 1.14 -0.23
N HIS A 227 -32.23 1.21 0.71
CA HIS A 227 -31.10 2.13 0.67
C HIS A 227 -30.07 1.73 -0.40
N LEU A 228 -29.75 0.43 -0.49
CA LEU A 228 -28.80 -0.09 -1.49
C LEU A 228 -29.29 0.18 -2.93
N GLY A 229 -30.61 0.13 -3.15
CA GLY A 229 -31.23 0.44 -4.42
C GLY A 229 -30.79 -0.49 -5.56
N GLY A 230 -30.97 -0.04 -6.80
CA GLY A 230 -30.62 -0.77 -8.02
C GLY A 230 -29.33 -0.27 -8.69
N GLN A 231 -28.29 0.06 -7.91
CA GLN A 231 -27.03 0.55 -8.47
C GLN A 231 -26.35 -0.54 -9.31
N ASN A 232 -25.88 -0.17 -10.51
CA ASN A 232 -25.10 -1.09 -11.35
C ASN A 232 -23.66 -1.16 -10.84
N THR A 233 -23.25 -2.33 -10.34
CA THR A 233 -21.90 -2.59 -9.83
C THR A 233 -21.06 -3.50 -10.72
N ASP A 234 -21.54 -3.83 -11.92
CA ASP A 234 -20.95 -4.89 -12.74
C ASP A 234 -19.50 -4.57 -13.18
N ASP A 235 -19.20 -3.29 -13.38
CA ASP A 235 -17.88 -2.81 -13.82
C ASP A 235 -16.85 -2.71 -12.67
N ASN A 236 -17.27 -2.89 -11.41
CA ASN A 236 -16.38 -2.78 -10.25
C ASN A 236 -16.50 -4.01 -9.33
N PRO A 237 -15.55 -4.97 -9.42
CA PRO A 237 -15.55 -6.18 -8.60
C PRO A 237 -15.57 -5.92 -7.08
N SER A 238 -14.93 -4.85 -6.60
CA SER A 238 -14.91 -4.52 -5.17
C SER A 238 -16.26 -4.03 -4.66
N LEU A 239 -16.97 -3.26 -5.47
CA LEU A 239 -18.33 -2.80 -5.16
C LEU A 239 -19.33 -3.95 -5.24
N ARG A 240 -19.22 -4.80 -6.28
CA ARG A 240 -20.05 -6.01 -6.40
C ARG A 240 -19.88 -6.92 -5.19
N ALA A 241 -18.65 -7.19 -4.75
CA ALA A 241 -18.39 -7.96 -3.53
C ALA A 241 -19.04 -7.32 -2.28
N SER A 242 -19.01 -5.99 -2.18
CA SER A 242 -19.65 -5.26 -1.08
C SER A 242 -21.19 -5.40 -1.12
N HIS A 243 -21.80 -5.34 -2.30
CA HIS A 243 -23.24 -5.57 -2.47
C HIS A 243 -23.65 -7.00 -2.09
N ARG A 244 -22.87 -8.01 -2.53
CA ARG A 244 -23.13 -9.42 -2.17
C ARG A 244 -23.11 -9.64 -0.66
N LEU A 245 -22.14 -9.02 0.01
CA LEU A 245 -22.03 -9.05 1.47
C LEU A 245 -23.30 -8.47 2.12
N VAL A 246 -23.78 -7.30 1.67
CA VAL A 246 -25.04 -6.71 2.15
C VAL A 246 -26.24 -7.64 1.90
N HIS A 247 -26.36 -8.17 0.68
CA HIS A 247 -27.44 -9.09 0.32
C HIS A 247 -27.45 -10.36 1.16
N ALA A 248 -26.28 -10.94 1.46
CA ALA A 248 -26.17 -12.11 2.32
C ALA A 248 -26.77 -11.83 3.71
N HIS A 249 -26.45 -10.70 4.35
CA HIS A 249 -27.05 -10.32 5.65
C HIS A 249 -28.56 -10.10 5.55
N ILE A 250 -29.03 -9.44 4.48
CA ILE A 250 -30.47 -9.23 4.24
C ILE A 250 -31.21 -10.56 4.11
N LEU A 251 -30.71 -11.47 3.27
CA LEU A 251 -31.32 -12.77 3.00
C LEU A 251 -31.33 -13.66 4.24
N ALA A 252 -30.19 -13.72 4.96
CA ALA A 252 -30.09 -14.47 6.20
C ALA A 252 -31.09 -13.95 7.25
N LYS A 253 -31.23 -12.62 7.39
CA LYS A 253 -32.20 -12.02 8.31
C LYS A 253 -33.65 -12.38 7.99
N ARG A 254 -33.97 -12.55 6.69
CA ARG A 254 -35.29 -12.94 6.20
C ARG A 254 -35.56 -14.46 6.28
N GLY A 255 -34.62 -15.25 6.83
CA GLY A 255 -34.73 -16.71 6.91
C GLY A 255 -34.47 -17.42 5.57
N ARG A 256 -34.01 -16.69 4.54
CA ARG A 256 -33.67 -17.22 3.21
C ARG A 256 -32.25 -17.77 3.21
N THR A 257 -32.03 -18.83 3.99
CA THR A 257 -30.70 -19.36 4.29
C THR A 257 -29.96 -19.86 3.05
N GLU A 258 -30.63 -20.59 2.15
CA GLU A 258 -30.00 -21.11 0.92
C GLU A 258 -29.57 -19.99 -0.02
N ASP A 259 -30.43 -18.98 -0.23
CA ASP A 259 -30.09 -17.82 -1.05
C ASP A 259 -28.92 -17.03 -0.44
N ALA A 260 -28.89 -16.88 0.88
CA ALA A 260 -27.77 -16.25 1.57
C ALA A 260 -26.47 -17.04 1.37
N LEU A 261 -26.50 -18.38 1.47
CA LEU A 261 -25.35 -19.23 1.20
C LEU A 261 -24.89 -19.14 -0.25
N GLU A 262 -25.80 -18.99 -1.21
CA GLU A 262 -25.45 -18.77 -2.61
C GLU A 262 -24.68 -17.46 -2.80
N GLU A 263 -25.15 -16.35 -2.22
CA GLU A 263 -24.43 -15.08 -2.24
C GLU A 263 -23.04 -15.18 -1.60
N LEU A 264 -22.91 -15.91 -0.48
CA LEU A 264 -21.62 -16.13 0.17
C LEU A 264 -20.67 -16.96 -0.69
N ARG A 265 -21.14 -18.00 -1.37
CA ARG A 265 -20.32 -18.79 -2.31
C ARG A 265 -19.93 -17.97 -3.53
N LEU A 266 -20.80 -17.10 -4.02
CA LEU A 266 -20.45 -16.14 -5.08
C LEU A 266 -19.38 -15.16 -4.61
N LEU A 267 -19.52 -14.61 -3.40
CA LEU A 267 -18.51 -13.76 -2.79
C LEU A 267 -17.17 -14.47 -2.62
N GLN A 268 -17.17 -15.73 -2.16
CA GLN A 268 -15.95 -16.54 -2.05
C GLN A 268 -15.28 -16.78 -3.41
N ARG A 269 -16.05 -17.01 -4.47
CA ARG A 269 -15.51 -17.14 -5.84
C ARG A 269 -14.88 -15.84 -6.36
N GLU A 270 -15.45 -14.70 -5.99
CA GLU A 270 -14.99 -13.38 -6.46
C GLU A 270 -13.81 -12.83 -5.64
N ALA A 271 -13.80 -13.07 -4.32
CA ALA A 271 -12.88 -12.43 -3.38
C ALA A 271 -12.08 -13.41 -2.50
N GLY A 272 -12.20 -14.72 -2.74
CA GLY A 272 -11.55 -15.76 -1.95
C GLY A 272 -12.08 -15.88 -0.51
N SER A 273 -11.30 -16.55 0.35
CA SER A 273 -11.58 -16.66 1.79
C SER A 273 -11.70 -15.29 2.47
N ALA A 274 -10.87 -14.32 2.07
CA ALA A 274 -10.92 -12.95 2.55
C ALA A 274 -12.30 -12.28 2.33
N GLY A 275 -13.02 -12.65 1.27
CA GLY A 275 -14.40 -12.20 1.06
C GLY A 275 -15.35 -12.70 2.16
N LEU A 276 -15.23 -13.97 2.56
CA LEU A 276 -16.02 -14.56 3.63
C LEU A 276 -15.62 -14.01 5.00
N GLU A 277 -14.33 -13.81 5.26
CA GLU A 277 -13.84 -13.20 6.50
C GLU A 277 -14.45 -11.81 6.74
N ARG A 278 -14.68 -11.04 5.67
CA ARG A 278 -15.37 -9.74 5.73
C ARG A 278 -16.86 -9.82 6.04
N VAL A 279 -17.50 -10.99 5.92
CA VAL A 279 -18.91 -11.20 6.33
C VAL A 279 -18.98 -11.56 7.82
N VAL A 280 -17.94 -12.20 8.34
CA VAL A 280 -17.88 -12.58 9.76
C VAL A 280 -17.92 -11.33 10.64
N LEU A 281 -17.24 -10.25 10.24
CA LEU A 281 -17.18 -8.99 10.96
C LEU A 281 -17.60 -7.79 10.07
N PRO A 282 -18.48 -6.89 10.57
CA PRO A 282 -19.11 -6.93 11.88
C PRO A 282 -20.14 -8.05 11.98
N ARG A 283 -20.39 -8.52 13.19
CA ARG A 283 -21.30 -9.63 13.47
C ARG A 283 -22.73 -9.27 13.09
N GLY A 284 -23.28 -10.02 12.15
CA GLY A 284 -24.64 -9.83 11.68
C GLY A 284 -25.31 -11.15 11.29
N PRO A 285 -26.49 -11.07 10.64
CA PRO A 285 -27.32 -12.25 10.36
C PRO A 285 -26.64 -13.34 9.53
N ALA A 286 -25.74 -12.98 8.61
CA ALA A 286 -25.02 -13.93 7.75
C ALA A 286 -23.71 -14.44 8.35
N SER A 287 -23.20 -13.86 9.44
CA SER A 287 -21.89 -14.21 10.00
C SER A 287 -21.79 -15.70 10.39
N PRO A 288 -22.79 -16.33 11.04
CA PRO A 288 -22.73 -17.77 11.33
C PRO A 288 -22.74 -18.66 10.08
N LEU A 289 -23.29 -18.17 8.96
CA LEU A 289 -23.25 -18.89 7.68
C LEU A 289 -21.84 -18.82 7.08
N ALA A 290 -21.22 -17.64 7.11
CA ALA A 290 -19.86 -17.43 6.62
C ALA A 290 -18.81 -18.22 7.44
N GLU A 291 -18.92 -18.23 8.77
CA GLU A 291 -18.05 -19.02 9.65
C GLU A 291 -18.10 -20.52 9.32
N ARG A 292 -19.28 -21.07 9.00
CA ARG A 292 -19.42 -22.47 8.57
C ARG A 292 -18.69 -22.75 7.27
N LEU A 293 -18.83 -21.87 6.26
CA LEU A 293 -18.15 -22.02 4.97
C LEU A 293 -16.63 -21.92 5.09
N LEU A 294 -16.12 -21.03 5.95
CA LEU A 294 -14.68 -20.94 6.24
C LEU A 294 -14.16 -22.25 6.85
N ASN A 295 -14.83 -22.77 7.88
CA ASN A 295 -14.45 -24.03 8.53
C ASN A 295 -14.52 -25.25 7.60
N GLU A 296 -15.47 -25.28 6.67
CA GLU A 296 -15.58 -26.34 5.65
C GLU A 296 -14.40 -26.28 4.66
N THR A 297 -13.94 -25.08 4.32
CA THR A 297 -12.82 -24.87 3.39
C THR A 297 -11.51 -25.33 4.03
N ASP A 298 -11.27 -24.97 5.29
CA ASP A 298 -10.05 -25.34 6.04
C ASP A 298 -9.91 -26.86 6.27
N GLN A 299 -11.00 -27.62 6.17
CA GLN A 299 -10.98 -29.09 6.29
C GLN A 299 -10.72 -29.80 4.96
N SER A 300 -10.79 -29.08 3.83
CA SER A 300 -10.63 -29.64 2.49
C SER A 300 -9.23 -29.45 1.88
N ASP A 301 -8.38 -28.65 2.53
CA ASP A 301 -6.97 -28.38 2.17
C ASP A 301 -5.99 -29.20 3.05
#